data_AF-A0A7V5V3C9-F1
#
_entry.id   AF-A0A7V5V3C9-F1
#
_cell.length_a   1.000
_cell.length_b   1.000
_cell.length_c   1.000
_cell.angle_alpha   90.00
_cell.angle_beta   90.00
_cell.angle_gamma   90.00
#
_symmetry.space_group_name_H-M   'P 1'
#
loop_
_entity.id
_entity.type
_entity.pdbx_description
1 polymer ?
#
loop_
_entity_poly.entity_id
_entity_poly.type
_entity_poly.pdbx_seq_one_letter_code
_entity_poly.pdbx_strand_id
1 'polypeptide(L)'
;PRFTFEIAKFNLEANLTPCELKNNCLRKLETEINETIHIARTAAGNHGVQILLAGILPTLRQLDLTLENMVPIDRYFELNDTLKSLRGSDFRLNIRGIDELSVTHDSFMLEALNTSFQVHMQVSSEDFVHKYNIAQAITAPVMAVAVNSGLIHHNRLWHESRIAVFQNSVDTRSDTLQQRGMLPRVYFGKEWVKSICDIFKEDISRFPVVLTADFDEDPVGMLEQGIIPKLKALMLHNGTVYRWNRPCYGVVDNVPHLRIENRVLPAGPSVIDEVANTAFFVGLMVGMSNKYDDITQVLRFSDVANNFLNSTRVGLEAKFYWTEHRSVTASELILDELLPIARDGLIQEGIDLNDIDRYLGVIEERTKSMQTGAKWAIKSITEMDKNILPDEKVRSITAEMITNQKSDEPVHNWSLAQASRNLDWRATFQRLGQFMTEELFTVRPDDLLDLAASIMDWKHVRHVPVEDDEGKIVGLISHRAILREVARGRSSINDPAAVKDVMRQNPVTAAPETLTVDAIRTMRKNKLGCLPVVDKGKLVGIVTDHDLINVAGKLLEEYLDNFQQPT
;
A
#
# COMPACT_ATOMS: atom_id res chain seq x y z
N PRO A 1 -1.89 -8.96 -25.80
CA PRO A 1 -0.58 -8.82 -25.13
C PRO A 1 -0.74 -9.32 -23.69
N ARG A 2 0.23 -10.07 -23.14
CA ARG A 2 0.10 -10.63 -21.77
C ARG A 2 0.30 -9.56 -20.70
N PHE A 3 1.19 -8.60 -20.95
CA PHE A 3 1.42 -7.44 -20.09
C PHE A 3 0.65 -6.22 -20.58
N THR A 4 0.22 -5.39 -19.64
CA THR A 4 -0.37 -4.07 -19.88
C THR A 4 0.19 -3.06 -18.88
N PHE A 5 -0.04 -1.78 -19.15
CA PHE A 5 0.33 -0.71 -18.26
C PHE A 5 -0.62 -0.63 -17.06
N GLU A 6 -0.03 -0.33 -15.91
CA GLU A 6 -0.73 0.20 -14.74
C GLU A 6 -0.50 1.71 -14.63
N ILE A 7 -1.03 2.35 -13.58
CA ILE A 7 -0.90 3.80 -13.36
C ILE A 7 0.56 4.31 -13.40
N ALA A 8 1.50 3.60 -12.79
CA ALA A 8 2.89 4.04 -12.66
C ALA A 8 3.86 3.20 -13.49
N LYS A 9 4.95 3.84 -13.94
CA LYS A 9 6.01 3.22 -14.76
C LYS A 9 6.72 2.05 -14.08
N PHE A 10 6.63 1.95 -12.76
CA PHE A 10 7.26 0.91 -11.95
C PHE A 10 6.30 -0.23 -11.57
N ASN A 11 5.00 -0.13 -11.91
CA ASN A 11 4.05 -1.23 -11.75
C ASN A 11 3.88 -1.98 -13.09
N LEU A 12 3.74 -3.29 -13.00
CA LEU A 12 3.46 -4.16 -14.15
C LEU A 12 2.16 -4.90 -13.88
N GLU A 13 1.26 -4.92 -14.86
CA GLU A 13 0.09 -5.81 -14.84
C GLU A 13 0.28 -6.90 -15.89
N ALA A 14 -0.05 -8.14 -15.50
CA ALA A 14 -0.12 -9.26 -16.41
C ALA A 14 -1.48 -9.95 -16.30
N ASN A 15 -2.04 -10.30 -17.45
CA ASN A 15 -3.29 -11.03 -17.56
C ASN A 15 -2.99 -12.50 -17.87
N LEU A 16 -3.52 -13.40 -17.05
CA LEU A 16 -3.35 -14.85 -17.17
C LEU A 16 -4.48 -15.45 -18.02
N THR A 17 -4.24 -16.65 -18.52
CA THR A 17 -5.18 -17.36 -19.38
C THR A 17 -6.34 -17.89 -18.53
N PRO A 18 -7.61 -17.62 -18.90
CA PRO A 18 -8.75 -18.23 -18.24
C PRO A 18 -8.66 -19.75 -18.31
N CYS A 19 -8.93 -20.42 -17.19
CA CYS A 19 -9.01 -21.87 -17.13
C CYS A 19 -10.32 -22.31 -16.46
N GLU A 20 -10.78 -23.49 -16.82
CA GLU A 20 -11.90 -24.13 -16.14
C GLU A 20 -11.43 -24.67 -14.78
N LEU A 21 -12.22 -24.46 -13.74
CA LEU A 21 -11.91 -24.86 -12.38
C LEU A 21 -12.08 -26.39 -12.22
N LYS A 22 -11.12 -27.17 -12.73
CA LYS A 22 -11.09 -28.63 -12.62
C LYS A 22 -9.70 -29.19 -12.87
N ASN A 23 -9.49 -30.45 -12.51
CA ASN A 23 -8.25 -31.19 -12.74
C ASN A 23 -7.03 -30.43 -12.17
N ASN A 24 -6.08 -30.11 -13.04
CA ASN A 24 -4.80 -29.50 -12.73
C ASN A 24 -4.77 -27.98 -13.01
N CYS A 25 -5.90 -27.28 -12.93
CA CYS A 25 -5.97 -25.86 -13.24
C CYS A 25 -5.12 -24.99 -12.30
N LEU A 26 -5.00 -25.36 -11.02
CA LEU A 26 -4.21 -24.62 -10.04
C LEU A 26 -2.70 -24.71 -10.32
N ARG A 27 -2.16 -25.90 -10.62
CA ARG A 27 -0.74 -26.01 -11.02
C ARG A 27 -0.45 -25.38 -12.39
N LYS A 28 -1.43 -25.36 -13.29
CA LYS A 28 -1.32 -24.61 -14.56
C LYS A 28 -1.23 -23.12 -14.29
N LEU A 29 -2.04 -22.60 -13.38
CA LEU A 29 -1.99 -21.21 -12.94
C LEU A 29 -0.62 -20.88 -12.32
N GLU A 30 -0.11 -21.70 -11.40
CA GLU A 30 1.24 -21.56 -10.82
C GLU A 30 2.34 -21.52 -11.90
N THR A 31 2.27 -22.44 -12.87
CA THR A 31 3.22 -22.51 -13.99
C THR A 31 3.15 -21.23 -14.83
N GLU A 32 1.93 -20.77 -15.14
CA GLU A 32 1.71 -19.58 -15.96
C GLU A 32 2.21 -18.28 -15.29
N ILE A 33 2.00 -18.16 -13.98
CA ILE A 33 2.51 -17.04 -13.19
C ILE A 33 4.04 -17.06 -13.19
N ASN A 34 4.65 -18.22 -12.94
CA ASN A 34 6.10 -18.38 -12.94
C ASN A 34 6.72 -18.04 -14.30
N GLU A 35 6.14 -18.49 -15.41
CA GLU A 35 6.56 -18.11 -16.76
C GLU A 35 6.48 -16.59 -16.98
N THR A 36 5.38 -15.98 -16.56
CA THR A 36 5.14 -14.54 -16.72
C THR A 36 6.16 -13.73 -15.93
N ILE A 37 6.39 -14.09 -14.67
CA ILE A 37 7.41 -13.45 -13.82
C ILE A 37 8.80 -13.67 -14.39
N HIS A 38 9.11 -14.85 -14.93
CA HIS A 38 10.39 -15.11 -15.57
C HIS A 38 10.64 -14.20 -16.78
N ILE A 39 9.63 -13.99 -17.63
CA ILE A 39 9.70 -13.03 -18.75
C ILE A 39 9.98 -11.62 -18.24
N ALA A 40 9.24 -11.16 -17.22
CA ALA A 40 9.42 -9.83 -16.64
C ALA A 40 10.81 -9.66 -16.00
N ARG A 41 11.27 -10.64 -15.21
CA ARG A 41 12.60 -10.64 -14.58
C ARG A 41 13.72 -10.67 -15.59
N THR A 42 13.59 -11.43 -16.68
CA THR A 42 14.60 -11.49 -17.74
C THR A 42 14.71 -10.14 -18.47
N ALA A 43 13.57 -9.54 -18.81
CA ALA A 43 13.55 -8.23 -19.45
C ALA A 43 14.14 -7.14 -18.53
N ALA A 44 13.75 -7.12 -17.25
CA ALA A 44 14.28 -6.18 -16.27
C ALA A 44 15.77 -6.38 -16.00
N GLY A 45 16.25 -7.62 -15.98
CA GLY A 45 17.65 -7.97 -15.73
C GLY A 45 18.60 -7.39 -16.78
N ASN A 46 18.17 -7.30 -18.04
CA ASN A 46 18.94 -6.65 -19.11
C ASN A 46 19.17 -5.14 -18.87
N HIS A 47 18.43 -4.55 -17.93
CA HIS A 47 18.55 -3.16 -17.50
C HIS A 47 19.09 -3.00 -16.08
N GLY A 48 19.58 -4.07 -15.45
CA GLY A 48 20.06 -4.04 -14.06
C GLY A 48 18.95 -3.85 -13.02
N VAL A 49 17.70 -4.20 -13.37
CA VAL A 49 16.52 -4.08 -12.50
C VAL A 49 16.02 -5.47 -12.09
N GLN A 50 15.42 -5.58 -10.90
CA GLN A 50 14.78 -6.80 -10.43
C GLN A 50 13.27 -6.58 -10.25
N ILE A 51 12.47 -7.62 -10.53
CA ILE A 51 11.02 -7.64 -10.33
C ILE A 51 10.69 -8.39 -9.04
N LEU A 52 9.84 -7.78 -8.23
CA LEU A 52 9.37 -8.28 -6.94
C LEU A 52 7.83 -8.33 -6.94
N LEU A 53 7.25 -9.40 -6.40
CA LEU A 53 5.83 -9.43 -6.04
C LEU A 53 5.63 -8.82 -4.65
N ALA A 54 4.91 -7.72 -4.55
CA ALA A 54 4.63 -7.09 -3.25
C ALA A 54 3.36 -6.24 -3.33
N GLY A 55 2.42 -6.43 -2.39
CA GLY A 55 1.23 -5.59 -2.30
C GLY A 55 1.59 -4.10 -2.18
N ILE A 56 2.51 -3.76 -1.28
CA ILE A 56 3.19 -2.45 -1.25
C ILE A 56 4.70 -2.71 -1.22
N LEU A 57 5.44 -2.05 -2.10
CA LEU A 57 6.90 -2.11 -2.11
C LEU A 57 7.46 -1.37 -0.87
N PRO A 58 8.17 -2.04 0.07
CA PRO A 58 8.61 -1.39 1.31
C PRO A 58 9.61 -0.24 1.11
N THR A 59 10.31 -0.18 -0.03
CA THR A 59 11.27 0.88 -0.34
C THR A 59 10.65 2.08 -1.08
N LEU A 60 9.37 2.02 -1.43
CA LEU A 60 8.70 3.09 -2.16
C LEU A 60 8.45 4.30 -1.23
N ARG A 61 8.83 5.50 -1.68
CA ARG A 61 8.71 6.74 -0.91
C ARG A 61 7.73 7.70 -1.57
N GLN A 62 7.26 8.68 -0.82
CA GLN A 62 6.39 9.72 -1.34
C GLN A 62 7.01 10.48 -2.53
N LEU A 63 8.32 10.73 -2.48
CA LEU A 63 9.07 11.38 -3.57
C LEU A 63 9.08 10.57 -4.88
N ASP A 64 8.77 9.27 -4.83
CA ASP A 64 8.68 8.42 -6.01
C ASP A 64 7.27 8.48 -6.65
N LEU A 65 6.26 9.03 -5.95
CA LEU A 65 4.86 9.08 -6.36
C LEU A 65 4.51 10.36 -7.13
N THR A 66 5.35 10.78 -8.06
CA THR A 66 5.12 12.02 -8.84
C THR A 66 4.46 11.74 -10.19
N LEU A 67 3.84 12.75 -10.80
CA LEU A 67 3.31 12.64 -12.16
C LEU A 67 4.38 12.28 -13.20
N GLU A 68 5.66 12.57 -12.94
CA GLU A 68 6.77 12.14 -13.80
C GLU A 68 6.90 10.61 -13.88
N ASN A 69 6.49 9.91 -12.82
CA ASN A 69 6.49 8.46 -12.76
C ASN A 69 5.14 7.84 -13.18
N MET A 70 4.16 8.63 -13.58
CA MET A 70 2.91 8.15 -14.19
C MET A 70 3.17 7.62 -15.60
N VAL A 71 2.51 6.54 -15.99
CA VAL A 71 2.53 6.08 -17.38
C VAL A 71 1.90 7.15 -18.28
N PRO A 72 2.54 7.52 -19.41
CA PRO A 72 2.09 8.62 -20.26
C PRO A 72 0.87 8.23 -21.13
N ILE A 73 -0.26 7.93 -20.49
CA ILE A 73 -1.55 7.63 -21.12
C ILE A 73 -2.56 8.67 -20.66
N ASP A 74 -3.19 9.38 -21.61
CA ASP A 74 -4.13 10.49 -21.36
C ASP A 74 -5.21 10.16 -20.33
N ARG A 75 -5.71 8.91 -20.36
CA ARG A 75 -6.69 8.39 -19.41
C ARG A 75 -6.28 8.61 -17.94
N TYR A 76 -5.01 8.40 -17.59
CA TYR A 76 -4.55 8.52 -16.21
C TYR A 76 -4.45 9.98 -15.76
N PHE A 77 -4.04 10.88 -16.66
CA PHE A 77 -4.03 12.32 -16.37
C PHE A 77 -5.44 12.88 -16.23
N GLU A 78 -6.35 12.51 -17.13
CA GLU A 78 -7.75 12.92 -17.04
C GLU A 78 -8.42 12.41 -15.75
N LEU A 79 -8.11 11.16 -15.37
CA LEU A 79 -8.58 10.60 -14.11
C LEU A 79 -8.02 11.37 -12.91
N ASN A 80 -6.72 11.67 -12.90
CA ASN A 80 -6.09 12.47 -11.85
C ASN A 80 -6.78 13.83 -11.69
N ASP A 81 -6.95 14.56 -12.79
CA ASP A 81 -7.49 15.92 -12.79
C ASP A 81 -8.96 15.93 -12.37
N THR A 82 -9.74 14.96 -12.86
CA THR A 82 -11.16 14.84 -12.49
C THR A 82 -11.33 14.44 -11.03
N LEU A 83 -10.57 13.47 -10.52
CA LEU A 83 -10.65 13.06 -9.11
C LEU A 83 -10.28 14.22 -8.18
N LYS A 84 -9.20 14.96 -8.51
CA LYS A 84 -8.75 16.12 -7.74
C LYS A 84 -9.79 17.26 -7.78
N SER A 85 -10.36 17.53 -8.95
CA SER A 85 -11.42 18.52 -9.14
C SER A 85 -12.66 18.18 -8.30
N LEU A 86 -13.13 16.93 -8.34
CA LEU A 86 -14.29 16.49 -7.55
C LEU A 86 -14.03 16.58 -6.04
N ARG A 87 -12.82 16.24 -5.59
CA ARG A 87 -12.43 16.33 -4.19
C ARG A 87 -12.30 17.78 -3.70
N GLY A 88 -11.81 18.68 -4.57
CA GLY A 88 -11.58 20.09 -4.26
C GLY A 88 -10.37 20.36 -3.34
N SER A 89 -9.53 19.36 -3.10
CA SER A 89 -8.33 19.46 -2.25
C SER A 89 -7.34 18.35 -2.59
N ASP A 90 -6.14 18.42 -2.03
CA ASP A 90 -5.15 17.33 -2.11
C ASP A 90 -5.65 16.06 -1.38
N PHE A 91 -5.13 14.92 -1.80
CA PHE A 91 -5.41 13.62 -1.18
C PHE A 91 -4.74 13.55 0.20
N ARG A 92 -5.46 13.04 1.18
CA ARG A 92 -4.96 12.86 2.54
C ARG A 92 -5.08 11.39 2.91
N LEU A 93 -4.00 10.83 3.43
CA LEU A 93 -3.92 9.48 3.94
C LEU A 93 -3.54 9.55 5.41
N ASN A 94 -4.38 8.98 6.27
CA ASN A 94 -4.02 8.73 7.66
C ASN A 94 -4.23 7.24 7.95
N ILE A 95 -3.14 6.55 8.27
CA ILE A 95 -3.17 5.14 8.69
C ILE A 95 -2.46 5.05 10.03
N ARG A 96 -3.14 4.43 10.99
CA ARG A 96 -2.60 4.13 12.31
C ARG A 96 -2.47 2.63 12.51
N GLY A 97 -1.26 2.15 12.76
CA GLY A 97 -0.94 0.80 13.20
C GLY A 97 -0.11 0.85 14.48
N ILE A 98 1.03 0.15 14.50
CA ILE A 98 2.03 0.29 15.56
C ILE A 98 2.66 1.68 15.49
N ASP A 99 2.98 2.12 14.27
CA ASP A 99 3.38 3.47 13.93
C ASP A 99 2.20 4.23 13.30
N GLU A 100 2.34 5.53 13.07
CA GLU A 100 1.32 6.36 12.43
C GLU A 100 1.90 7.01 11.17
N LEU A 101 1.15 6.96 10.07
CA LEU A 101 1.49 7.60 8.81
C LEU A 101 0.38 8.58 8.45
N SER A 102 0.72 9.87 8.39
CA SER A 102 -0.16 10.93 7.93
C SER A 102 0.51 11.68 6.77
N VAL A 103 -0.04 11.51 5.56
CA VAL A 103 0.52 12.05 4.31
C VAL A 103 -0.53 12.88 3.59
N THR A 104 -0.11 14.04 3.06
CA THR A 104 -0.88 14.79 2.06
C THR A 104 -0.18 14.68 0.71
N HIS A 105 -0.92 14.30 -0.31
CA HIS A 105 -0.42 14.04 -1.65
C HIS A 105 -1.26 14.78 -2.70
N ASP A 106 -0.61 15.41 -3.67
CA ASP A 106 -1.28 16.33 -4.61
C ASP A 106 -1.83 15.65 -5.86
N SER A 107 -1.63 14.35 -6.00
CA SER A 107 -2.02 13.59 -7.19
C SER A 107 -2.49 12.18 -6.86
N PHE A 108 -3.21 11.61 -7.83
CA PHE A 108 -3.71 10.24 -7.84
C PHE A 108 -2.59 9.17 -7.77
N MET A 109 -1.33 9.56 -7.99
CA MET A 109 -0.16 8.67 -7.88
C MET A 109 0.01 8.00 -6.53
N LEU A 110 -0.67 8.48 -5.47
CA LEU A 110 -0.73 7.75 -4.20
C LEU A 110 -1.25 6.31 -4.38
N GLU A 111 -2.12 6.07 -5.36
CA GLU A 111 -2.61 4.73 -5.68
C GLU A 111 -1.54 3.79 -6.23
N ALA A 112 -0.46 4.31 -6.82
CA ALA A 112 0.64 3.50 -7.35
C ALA A 112 1.39 2.70 -6.26
N LEU A 113 1.15 2.99 -4.98
CA LEU A 113 1.62 2.17 -3.86
C LEU A 113 1.04 0.75 -3.92
N ASN A 114 -0.17 0.58 -4.45
CA ASN A 114 -0.90 -0.67 -4.38
C ASN A 114 -0.64 -1.55 -5.60
N THR A 115 -0.36 -2.82 -5.34
CA THR A 115 -0.52 -3.89 -6.32
C THR A 115 -1.39 -5.01 -5.74
N SER A 116 -2.01 -5.81 -6.60
CA SER A 116 -2.99 -6.83 -6.21
C SER A 116 -2.87 -8.07 -7.06
N PHE A 117 -3.31 -9.20 -6.54
CA PHE A 117 -3.55 -10.42 -7.31
C PHE A 117 -5.06 -10.61 -7.47
N GLN A 118 -5.62 -10.37 -8.65
CA GLN A 118 -7.07 -10.35 -8.85
C GLN A 118 -7.57 -11.69 -9.40
N VAL A 119 -8.53 -12.31 -8.71
CA VAL A 119 -9.11 -13.60 -9.11
C VAL A 119 -10.49 -13.38 -9.72
N HIS A 120 -10.68 -13.83 -10.95
CA HIS A 120 -11.97 -13.73 -11.65
C HIS A 120 -12.64 -15.11 -11.70
N MET A 121 -13.84 -15.22 -11.15
CA MET A 121 -14.67 -16.41 -11.24
C MET A 121 -15.86 -16.14 -12.16
N GLN A 122 -15.98 -16.88 -13.26
CA GLN A 122 -17.17 -16.83 -14.10
C GLN A 122 -18.33 -17.56 -13.42
N VAL A 123 -19.51 -16.95 -13.45
CA VAL A 123 -20.72 -17.48 -12.80
C VAL A 123 -21.93 -17.35 -13.74
N SER A 124 -22.92 -18.21 -13.53
CA SER A 124 -24.21 -18.11 -14.24
C SER A 124 -24.98 -16.87 -13.76
N SER A 125 -25.93 -16.38 -14.56
CA SER A 125 -26.83 -15.30 -14.13
C SER A 125 -27.76 -15.71 -13.01
N GLU A 126 -28.13 -17.00 -12.95
CA GLU A 126 -29.03 -17.55 -11.93
C GLU A 126 -28.32 -17.64 -10.57
N ASP A 127 -27.05 -18.07 -10.54
CA ASP A 127 -26.27 -18.22 -9.31
C ASP A 127 -25.57 -16.94 -8.87
N PHE A 128 -25.59 -15.87 -9.68
CA PHE A 128 -24.76 -14.68 -9.46
C PHE A 128 -24.97 -14.10 -8.06
N VAL A 129 -26.22 -13.89 -7.65
CA VAL A 129 -26.55 -13.25 -6.38
C VAL A 129 -26.09 -14.12 -5.20
N HIS A 130 -26.35 -15.43 -5.28
CA HIS A 130 -25.91 -16.39 -4.28
C HIS A 130 -24.39 -16.35 -4.11
N LYS A 131 -23.65 -16.59 -5.21
CA LYS A 131 -22.18 -16.61 -5.20
C LYS A 131 -21.58 -15.26 -4.84
N TYR A 132 -22.20 -14.14 -5.21
CA TYR A 132 -21.72 -12.82 -4.83
C TYR A 132 -21.84 -12.57 -3.33
N ASN A 133 -22.97 -12.95 -2.71
CA ASN A 133 -23.12 -12.86 -1.26
C ASN A 133 -22.17 -13.81 -0.51
N ILE A 134 -21.92 -15.02 -1.06
CA ILE A 134 -20.89 -15.92 -0.54
C ILE A 134 -19.50 -15.27 -0.63
N ALA A 135 -19.14 -14.68 -1.78
CA ALA A 135 -17.86 -13.98 -1.96
C ALA A 135 -17.67 -12.88 -0.90
N GLN A 136 -18.72 -12.10 -0.61
CA GLN A 136 -18.70 -11.10 0.45
C GLN A 136 -18.47 -11.75 1.82
N ALA A 137 -19.20 -12.81 2.16
CA ALA A 137 -19.08 -13.50 3.45
C ALA A 137 -17.66 -14.06 3.71
N ILE A 138 -17.04 -14.66 2.70
CA ILE A 138 -15.72 -15.31 2.85
C ILE A 138 -14.55 -14.34 2.72
N THR A 139 -14.78 -13.10 2.29
CA THR A 139 -13.71 -12.14 2.02
C THR A 139 -12.84 -11.89 3.25
N ALA A 140 -13.44 -11.78 4.45
CA ALA A 140 -12.69 -11.49 5.67
C ALA A 140 -11.72 -12.62 6.08
N PRO A 141 -12.15 -13.90 6.16
CA PRO A 141 -11.24 -15.02 6.38
C PRO A 141 -10.14 -15.18 5.32
N VAL A 142 -10.49 -15.05 4.04
CA VAL A 142 -9.52 -15.14 2.94
C VAL A 142 -8.46 -14.03 3.08
N MET A 143 -8.90 -12.80 3.36
CA MET A 143 -8.01 -11.67 3.58
C MET A 143 -7.10 -11.87 4.81
N ALA A 144 -7.60 -12.47 5.90
CA ALA A 144 -6.86 -12.63 7.15
C ALA A 144 -5.54 -13.41 7.00
N VAL A 145 -5.55 -14.49 6.22
CA VAL A 145 -4.36 -15.30 5.91
C VAL A 145 -3.53 -14.72 4.77
N ALA A 146 -4.15 -13.94 3.87
CA ALA A 146 -3.51 -13.38 2.69
C ALA A 146 -2.79 -12.03 2.92
N VAL A 147 -3.00 -11.35 4.05
CA VAL A 147 -2.43 -10.02 4.32
C VAL A 147 -0.91 -9.95 4.02
N ASN A 148 -0.49 -8.98 3.21
CA ASN A 148 0.90 -8.88 2.75
C ASN A 148 1.52 -7.47 2.79
N SER A 149 0.77 -6.45 3.23
CA SER A 149 1.22 -5.04 3.13
C SER A 149 1.28 -4.39 4.51
N GLY A 150 2.10 -4.98 5.39
CA GLY A 150 2.31 -4.53 6.78
C GLY A 150 3.12 -3.25 6.94
N LEU A 151 3.85 -2.85 5.89
CA LEU A 151 4.75 -1.71 5.89
C LEU A 151 4.39 -0.73 4.78
N ILE A 152 4.41 0.57 5.08
CA ILE A 152 4.58 1.62 4.08
C ILE A 152 5.85 2.36 4.43
N HIS A 153 6.84 2.27 3.55
CA HIS A 153 8.20 2.62 3.89
C HIS A 153 8.64 1.90 5.18
N HIS A 154 9.15 2.61 6.19
CA HIS A 154 9.55 2.03 7.47
C HIS A 154 8.43 1.96 8.53
N ASN A 155 7.24 2.48 8.23
CA ASN A 155 6.14 2.54 9.20
C ASN A 155 5.39 1.20 9.25
N ARG A 156 5.22 0.67 10.47
CA ARG A 156 4.46 -0.55 10.74
C ARG A 156 2.99 -0.20 10.94
N LEU A 157 2.19 -0.49 9.91
CA LEU A 157 0.81 -0.03 9.80
C LEU A 157 -0.17 -1.20 9.91
N TRP A 158 -1.26 -1.18 9.13
CA TRP A 158 -2.19 -2.30 9.05
C TRP A 158 -1.50 -3.47 8.36
N HIS A 159 -1.86 -4.71 8.74
CA HIS A 159 -1.33 -5.89 8.05
C HIS A 159 -1.66 -5.89 6.55
N GLU A 160 -2.76 -5.24 6.14
CA GLU A 160 -3.05 -4.93 4.75
C GLU A 160 -3.33 -3.44 4.57
N SER A 161 -2.27 -2.64 4.52
CA SER A 161 -2.38 -1.19 4.38
C SER A 161 -2.94 -0.72 3.03
N ARG A 162 -2.90 -1.57 1.98
CA ARG A 162 -3.47 -1.23 0.66
C ARG A 162 -4.95 -0.86 0.72
N ILE A 163 -5.71 -1.50 1.62
CA ILE A 163 -7.13 -1.21 1.78
C ILE A 163 -7.34 0.25 2.18
N ALA A 164 -6.56 0.72 3.15
CA ALA A 164 -6.63 2.10 3.61
C ALA A 164 -6.05 3.07 2.57
N VAL A 165 -4.94 2.72 1.91
CA VAL A 165 -4.36 3.53 0.82
C VAL A 165 -5.40 3.73 -0.27
N PHE A 166 -5.99 2.66 -0.81
CA PHE A 166 -6.93 2.74 -1.92
C PHE A 166 -8.18 3.53 -1.55
N GLN A 167 -8.73 3.30 -0.35
CA GLN A 167 -9.89 4.03 0.14
C GLN A 167 -9.70 5.55 0.17
N ASN A 168 -8.47 6.03 0.35
CA ASN A 168 -8.16 7.45 0.46
C ASN A 168 -7.56 8.06 -0.81
N SER A 169 -6.81 7.29 -1.60
CA SER A 169 -6.10 7.73 -2.82
C SER A 169 -7.03 8.12 -3.97
N VAL A 170 -8.24 7.55 -4.01
CA VAL A 170 -9.28 7.89 -5.00
C VAL A 170 -10.55 8.48 -4.38
N ASP A 171 -10.47 8.90 -3.11
CA ASP A 171 -11.64 9.49 -2.45
C ASP A 171 -11.94 10.87 -3.04
N THR A 172 -13.08 10.97 -3.72
CA THR A 172 -13.58 12.21 -4.33
C THR A 172 -14.44 13.04 -3.37
N ARG A 173 -14.63 12.62 -2.13
CA ARG A 173 -15.51 13.32 -1.18
C ARG A 173 -14.76 14.48 -0.51
N SER A 174 -15.34 15.67 -0.58
CA SER A 174 -14.97 16.78 0.30
C SER A 174 -15.37 16.50 1.76
N ASP A 175 -14.82 17.25 2.71
CA ASP A 175 -15.14 17.11 4.15
C ASP A 175 -16.66 17.18 4.41
N THR A 176 -17.37 18.06 3.69
CA THR A 176 -18.84 18.18 3.78
C THR A 176 -19.57 16.93 3.29
N LEU A 177 -19.12 16.32 2.19
CA LEU A 177 -19.73 15.09 1.66
C LEU A 177 -19.46 13.89 2.56
N GLN A 178 -18.27 13.82 3.18
CA GLN A 178 -17.95 12.80 4.18
C GLN A 178 -18.87 12.93 5.40
N GLN A 179 -19.08 14.14 5.92
CA GLN A 179 -20.01 14.39 7.03
C GLN A 179 -21.47 14.02 6.71
N ARG A 180 -21.87 14.14 5.44
CA ARG A 180 -23.21 13.70 4.97
C ARG A 180 -23.34 12.19 4.79
N GLY A 181 -22.31 11.41 5.13
CA GLY A 181 -22.33 9.94 5.04
C GLY A 181 -22.29 9.41 3.60
N MET A 182 -21.82 10.22 2.64
CA MET A 182 -21.60 9.76 1.27
C MET A 182 -20.54 8.65 1.28
N LEU A 183 -20.80 7.57 0.52
CA LEU A 183 -19.87 6.46 0.42
C LEU A 183 -18.60 6.87 -0.34
N PRO A 184 -17.41 6.36 0.06
CA PRO A 184 -16.24 6.42 -0.80
C PRO A 184 -16.45 5.54 -2.04
N ARG A 185 -15.76 5.87 -3.14
CA ARG A 185 -15.80 5.08 -4.38
C ARG A 185 -15.17 3.70 -4.21
N VAL A 186 -14.23 3.57 -3.27
CA VAL A 186 -13.70 2.26 -2.85
C VAL A 186 -14.47 1.78 -1.64
N TYR A 187 -15.23 0.70 -1.77
CA TYR A 187 -16.04 0.22 -0.66
C TYR A 187 -16.38 -1.26 -0.76
N PHE A 188 -16.74 -1.83 0.38
CA PHE A 188 -17.07 -3.25 0.52
C PHE A 188 -18.51 -3.56 0.09
N GLY A 189 -19.43 -2.68 0.46
CA GLY A 189 -20.89 -2.79 0.27
C GLY A 189 -21.62 -2.24 1.49
N LYS A 190 -22.95 -2.12 1.43
CA LYS A 190 -23.78 -1.69 2.57
C LYS A 190 -24.78 -2.75 3.05
N GLU A 191 -25.17 -3.66 2.17
CA GLU A 191 -26.18 -4.66 2.42
C GLU A 191 -25.96 -5.88 1.51
N TRP A 192 -26.66 -6.97 1.84
CA TRP A 192 -26.71 -8.15 0.99
C TRP A 192 -27.40 -7.85 -0.34
N VAL A 193 -26.85 -8.39 -1.42
CA VAL A 193 -27.37 -8.17 -2.77
C VAL A 193 -28.57 -9.06 -3.02
N LYS A 194 -29.60 -8.50 -3.68
CA LYS A 194 -30.81 -9.23 -4.09
C LYS A 194 -30.90 -9.42 -5.60
N SER A 195 -30.28 -8.53 -6.37
CA SER A 195 -30.13 -8.61 -7.82
C SER A 195 -28.80 -8.01 -8.26
N ILE A 196 -28.19 -8.55 -9.32
CA ILE A 196 -27.03 -7.90 -9.95
C ILE A 196 -27.35 -6.47 -10.42
N CYS A 197 -28.58 -6.21 -10.86
CA CYS A 197 -29.00 -4.88 -11.29
C CYS A 197 -29.00 -3.88 -10.14
N ASP A 198 -29.21 -4.33 -8.90
CA ASP A 198 -29.21 -3.45 -7.73
C ASP A 198 -27.81 -2.90 -7.48
N ILE A 199 -26.75 -3.68 -7.74
CA ILE A 199 -25.37 -3.22 -7.64
C ILE A 199 -25.12 -2.05 -8.61
N PHE A 200 -25.44 -2.24 -9.90
CA PHE A 200 -25.23 -1.20 -10.91
C PHE A 200 -26.10 0.04 -10.66
N LYS A 201 -27.37 -0.15 -10.30
CA LYS A 201 -28.27 0.97 -9.96
C LYS A 201 -27.77 1.74 -8.75
N GLU A 202 -27.30 1.04 -7.71
CA GLU A 202 -26.69 1.66 -6.55
C GLU A 202 -25.49 2.52 -6.98
N ASP A 203 -24.55 1.95 -7.74
CA ASP A 203 -23.34 2.65 -8.12
C ASP A 203 -23.65 3.89 -8.98
N ILE A 204 -24.55 3.78 -9.97
CA ILE A 204 -25.00 4.91 -10.81
C ILE A 204 -25.67 6.00 -9.96
N SER A 205 -26.50 5.61 -9.00
CA SER A 205 -27.25 6.57 -8.17
C SER A 205 -26.37 7.33 -7.17
N ARG A 206 -25.23 6.75 -6.77
CA ARG A 206 -24.36 7.29 -5.73
C ARG A 206 -23.15 8.03 -6.26
N PHE A 207 -22.59 7.58 -7.38
CA PHE A 207 -21.28 8.04 -7.83
C PHE A 207 -21.39 8.79 -9.16
N PRO A 208 -21.00 10.07 -9.20
CA PRO A 208 -21.00 10.81 -10.46
C PRO A 208 -20.01 10.18 -11.45
N VAL A 209 -20.30 10.35 -12.74
CA VAL A 209 -19.43 9.91 -13.83
C VAL A 209 -18.11 10.69 -13.77
N VAL A 210 -16.99 9.98 -13.81
CA VAL A 210 -15.62 10.57 -13.75
C VAL A 210 -14.96 10.57 -15.12
N LEU A 211 -15.24 9.57 -15.95
CA LEU A 211 -14.72 9.48 -17.31
C LEU A 211 -15.88 9.33 -18.28
N THR A 212 -15.80 10.07 -19.38
CA THR A 212 -16.75 9.96 -20.50
C THR A 212 -15.98 9.63 -21.77
N ALA A 213 -16.64 8.94 -22.69
CA ALA A 213 -16.12 8.66 -24.01
C ALA A 213 -17.32 8.61 -24.97
N ASP A 214 -17.07 8.94 -26.23
CA ASP A 214 -18.08 8.81 -27.27
C ASP A 214 -18.29 7.33 -27.60
N PHE A 215 -19.53 6.88 -27.48
CA PHE A 215 -19.93 5.52 -27.78
C PHE A 215 -21.03 5.53 -28.85
N ASP A 216 -20.70 5.07 -30.05
CA ASP A 216 -21.68 4.82 -31.13
C ASP A 216 -22.43 3.50 -30.91
N GLU A 217 -22.90 3.24 -29.69
CA GLU A 217 -23.65 2.03 -29.33
C GLU A 217 -25.10 2.41 -29.00
N ASP A 218 -26.06 1.74 -29.62
CA ASP A 218 -27.48 1.75 -29.21
C ASP A 218 -27.82 0.37 -28.61
N PRO A 219 -27.67 0.19 -27.29
CA PRO A 219 -27.86 -1.11 -26.66
C PRO A 219 -29.27 -1.68 -26.84
N VAL A 220 -30.29 -0.82 -26.93
CA VAL A 220 -31.69 -1.25 -27.07
C VAL A 220 -31.92 -1.75 -28.49
N GLY A 221 -31.55 -0.98 -29.51
CA GLY A 221 -31.65 -1.39 -30.91
C GLY A 221 -30.79 -2.63 -31.23
N MET A 222 -29.63 -2.79 -30.60
CA MET A 222 -28.80 -4.00 -30.73
C MET A 222 -29.53 -5.24 -30.21
N LEU A 223 -30.16 -5.16 -29.03
CA LEU A 223 -30.93 -6.27 -28.47
C LEU A 223 -32.12 -6.64 -29.36
N GLU A 224 -32.81 -5.66 -29.94
CA GLU A 224 -33.90 -5.89 -30.91
C GLU A 224 -33.42 -6.63 -32.16
N GLN A 225 -32.15 -6.49 -32.53
CA GLN A 225 -31.50 -7.18 -33.65
C GLN A 225 -30.87 -8.52 -33.26
N GLY A 226 -30.99 -8.96 -31.99
CA GLY A 226 -30.35 -10.18 -31.49
C GLY A 226 -28.84 -10.05 -31.27
N ILE A 227 -28.32 -8.83 -31.25
CA ILE A 227 -26.91 -8.51 -30.97
C ILE A 227 -26.79 -8.14 -29.49
N ILE A 228 -25.87 -8.79 -28.79
CA ILE A 228 -25.67 -8.56 -27.36
C ILE A 228 -24.76 -7.33 -27.16
N PRO A 229 -25.25 -6.25 -26.52
CA PRO A 229 -24.48 -5.02 -26.36
C PRO A 229 -23.34 -5.20 -25.36
N LYS A 230 -22.22 -4.51 -25.58
CA LYS A 230 -21.09 -4.49 -24.64
C LYS A 230 -21.33 -3.57 -23.44
N LEU A 231 -22.38 -2.74 -23.51
CA LEU A 231 -22.76 -1.79 -22.46
C LEU A 231 -21.59 -0.86 -22.10
N LYS A 232 -20.91 -0.30 -23.11
CA LYS A 232 -19.61 0.38 -22.92
C LYS A 232 -19.66 1.52 -21.91
N ALA A 233 -20.72 2.31 -21.90
CA ALA A 233 -20.91 3.40 -20.95
C ALA A 233 -21.05 2.89 -19.50
N LEU A 234 -21.85 1.84 -19.29
CA LEU A 234 -22.00 1.20 -17.99
C LEU A 234 -20.67 0.60 -17.51
N MET A 235 -19.94 -0.08 -18.41
CA MET A 235 -18.64 -0.68 -18.08
C MET A 235 -17.56 0.37 -17.80
N LEU A 236 -17.58 1.51 -18.49
CA LEU A 236 -16.70 2.63 -18.18
C LEU A 236 -16.98 3.18 -16.78
N HIS A 237 -18.25 3.39 -16.42
CA HIS A 237 -18.64 3.85 -15.08
C HIS A 237 -18.26 2.83 -14.00
N ASN A 238 -18.58 1.55 -14.18
CA ASN A 238 -18.21 0.44 -13.29
C ASN A 238 -16.68 0.32 -13.13
N GLY A 239 -15.90 0.70 -14.15
CA GLY A 239 -14.45 0.78 -14.10
C GLY A 239 -13.89 1.90 -13.20
N THR A 240 -14.74 2.82 -12.74
CA THR A 240 -14.39 3.98 -11.88
C THR A 240 -15.07 3.95 -10.50
N VAL A 241 -15.74 2.84 -10.19
CA VAL A 241 -16.28 2.50 -8.87
C VAL A 241 -15.62 1.20 -8.41
N TYR A 242 -14.96 1.23 -7.26
CA TYR A 242 -14.01 0.20 -6.88
C TYR A 242 -14.57 -0.65 -5.74
N ARG A 243 -15.41 -1.64 -6.09
CA ARG A 243 -15.89 -2.64 -5.13
C ARG A 243 -14.83 -3.72 -4.91
N TRP A 244 -14.63 -4.14 -3.66
CA TRP A 244 -13.66 -5.21 -3.33
C TRP A 244 -13.99 -6.57 -3.96
N ASN A 245 -15.28 -6.91 -4.05
CA ASN A 245 -15.78 -7.92 -4.97
C ASN A 245 -16.60 -7.20 -6.05
N ARG A 246 -16.14 -7.22 -7.29
CA ARG A 246 -16.75 -6.44 -8.38
C ARG A 246 -17.57 -7.33 -9.32
N PRO A 247 -18.83 -6.96 -9.62
CA PRO A 247 -19.55 -7.58 -10.73
C PRO A 247 -18.94 -7.13 -12.05
N CYS A 248 -18.62 -8.09 -12.91
CA CYS A 248 -18.08 -7.84 -14.23
C CYS A 248 -19.02 -8.43 -15.28
N TYR A 249 -19.42 -7.60 -16.23
CA TYR A 249 -20.15 -8.00 -17.43
C TYR A 249 -19.18 -8.01 -18.62
N GLY A 250 -19.30 -9.02 -19.48
CA GLY A 250 -18.55 -9.10 -20.71
C GLY A 250 -19.31 -9.84 -21.80
N VAL A 251 -18.87 -9.65 -23.04
CA VAL A 251 -19.44 -10.33 -24.21
C VAL A 251 -18.29 -10.91 -25.04
N VAL A 252 -18.35 -12.21 -25.31
CA VAL A 252 -17.40 -12.93 -26.18
C VAL A 252 -18.22 -13.70 -27.19
N ASP A 253 -17.92 -13.55 -28.49
CA ASP A 253 -18.64 -14.24 -29.58
C ASP A 253 -20.17 -14.10 -29.50
N ASN A 254 -20.66 -12.90 -29.17
CA ASN A 254 -22.07 -12.57 -28.95
C ASN A 254 -22.73 -13.32 -27.77
N VAL A 255 -21.94 -13.92 -26.88
CA VAL A 255 -22.40 -14.58 -25.65
C VAL A 255 -22.07 -13.69 -24.44
N PRO A 256 -23.08 -13.21 -23.69
CA PRO A 256 -22.85 -12.48 -22.46
C PRO A 256 -22.39 -13.44 -21.37
N HIS A 257 -21.47 -12.98 -20.54
CA HIS A 257 -21.04 -13.71 -19.35
C HIS A 257 -20.88 -12.76 -18.17
N LEU A 258 -21.05 -13.31 -16.97
CA LEU A 258 -20.86 -12.62 -15.71
C LEU A 258 -19.66 -13.19 -14.98
N ARG A 259 -18.92 -12.32 -14.31
CA ARG A 259 -17.80 -12.70 -13.45
C ARG A 259 -17.90 -11.96 -12.12
N ILE A 260 -17.49 -12.64 -11.06
CA ILE A 260 -17.17 -12.02 -9.78
C ILE A 260 -15.66 -11.85 -9.78
N GLU A 261 -15.20 -10.61 -9.73
CA GLU A 261 -13.78 -10.28 -9.61
C GLU A 261 -13.46 -9.98 -8.14
N ASN A 262 -12.63 -10.83 -7.54
CA ASN A 262 -12.09 -10.63 -6.21
C ASN A 262 -10.82 -9.77 -6.31
N ARG A 263 -10.85 -8.58 -5.71
CA ARG A 263 -9.78 -7.57 -5.82
C ARG A 263 -9.02 -7.35 -4.51
N VAL A 264 -9.38 -8.06 -3.45
CA VAL A 264 -8.82 -7.84 -2.11
C VAL A 264 -7.42 -8.40 -1.96
N LEU A 265 -7.09 -9.47 -2.67
CA LEU A 265 -5.83 -10.19 -2.47
C LEU A 265 -4.62 -9.33 -2.90
N PRO A 266 -3.56 -9.28 -2.09
CA PRO A 266 -2.31 -8.61 -2.46
C PRO A 266 -1.53 -9.44 -3.47
N ALA A 267 -0.66 -8.77 -4.22
CA ALA A 267 0.41 -9.48 -4.94
C ALA A 267 1.45 -10.02 -3.94
N GLY A 268 2.03 -11.17 -4.24
CA GLY A 268 2.97 -11.89 -3.41
C GLY A 268 2.36 -12.45 -2.11
N PRO A 269 3.19 -12.82 -1.12
CA PRO A 269 4.65 -12.67 -1.09
C PRO A 269 5.42 -13.64 -1.98
N SER A 270 4.81 -14.75 -2.43
CA SER A 270 5.39 -15.69 -3.40
C SER A 270 4.32 -16.18 -4.37
N VAL A 271 4.71 -16.85 -5.45
CA VAL A 271 3.76 -17.42 -6.43
C VAL A 271 2.92 -18.52 -5.79
N ILE A 272 3.55 -19.42 -5.04
CA ILE A 272 2.84 -20.48 -4.32
C ILE A 272 1.84 -19.90 -3.31
N ASP A 273 2.15 -18.77 -2.65
CA ASP A 273 1.22 -18.07 -1.77
C ASP A 273 0.00 -17.47 -2.50
N GLU A 274 0.20 -16.89 -3.69
CA GLU A 274 -0.88 -16.35 -4.54
C GLU A 274 -1.83 -17.47 -5.00
N VAL A 275 -1.28 -18.60 -5.43
CA VAL A 275 -2.06 -19.76 -5.86
C VAL A 275 -2.74 -20.44 -4.67
N ALA A 276 -2.09 -20.49 -3.50
CA ALA A 276 -2.70 -20.98 -2.26
C ALA A 276 -3.89 -20.11 -1.82
N ASN A 277 -3.76 -18.79 -1.89
CA ASN A 277 -4.87 -17.86 -1.64
C ASN A 277 -6.01 -18.08 -2.63
N THR A 278 -5.69 -18.31 -3.91
CA THR A 278 -6.66 -18.59 -4.97
C THR A 278 -7.40 -19.90 -4.70
N ALA A 279 -6.68 -20.98 -4.38
CA ALA A 279 -7.24 -22.29 -4.06
C ALA A 279 -8.20 -22.22 -2.88
N PHE A 280 -7.81 -21.49 -1.82
CA PHE A 280 -8.68 -21.28 -0.66
C PHE A 280 -9.94 -20.48 -1.01
N PHE A 281 -9.79 -19.38 -1.75
CA PHE A 281 -10.92 -18.56 -2.20
C PHE A 281 -11.91 -19.36 -3.07
N VAL A 282 -11.44 -20.01 -4.14
CA VAL A 282 -12.34 -20.73 -5.06
C VAL A 282 -12.91 -21.99 -4.43
N GLY A 283 -12.15 -22.68 -3.57
CA GLY A 283 -12.64 -23.79 -2.76
C GLY A 283 -13.77 -23.36 -1.84
N LEU A 284 -13.61 -22.24 -1.13
CA LEU A 284 -14.66 -21.68 -0.30
C LEU A 284 -15.86 -21.19 -1.11
N MET A 285 -15.65 -20.57 -2.27
CA MET A 285 -16.74 -20.17 -3.15
C MET A 285 -17.65 -21.35 -3.50
N VAL A 286 -17.08 -22.51 -3.79
CA VAL A 286 -17.86 -23.73 -4.07
C VAL A 286 -18.44 -24.32 -2.79
N GLY A 287 -17.58 -24.64 -1.81
CA GLY A 287 -17.97 -25.35 -0.59
C GLY A 287 -19.02 -24.59 0.24
N MET A 288 -18.86 -23.27 0.39
CA MET A 288 -19.83 -22.45 1.11
C MET A 288 -21.14 -22.29 0.33
N SER A 289 -21.08 -22.19 -1.01
CA SER A 289 -22.30 -22.13 -1.84
C SER A 289 -23.14 -23.41 -1.73
N ASN A 290 -22.50 -24.56 -1.51
CA ASN A 290 -23.18 -25.84 -1.34
C ASN A 290 -23.62 -26.09 0.10
N LYS A 291 -22.88 -25.56 1.09
CA LYS A 291 -23.22 -25.69 2.51
C LYS A 291 -24.40 -24.81 2.91
N TYR A 292 -24.53 -23.63 2.31
CA TYR A 292 -25.57 -22.66 2.65
C TYR A 292 -26.39 -22.31 1.42
N ASP A 293 -27.71 -22.51 1.48
CA ASP A 293 -28.63 -22.07 0.42
C ASP A 293 -28.75 -20.54 0.39
N ASP A 294 -28.74 -19.89 1.56
CA ASP A 294 -28.78 -18.44 1.70
C ASP A 294 -27.90 -17.97 2.88
N ILE A 295 -26.69 -17.50 2.56
CA ILE A 295 -25.74 -17.01 3.56
C ILE A 295 -26.26 -15.77 4.32
N THR A 296 -27.23 -15.05 3.74
CA THR A 296 -27.77 -13.80 4.31
C THR A 296 -28.63 -14.05 5.54
N GLN A 297 -29.14 -15.27 5.71
CA GLN A 297 -29.91 -15.69 6.89
C GLN A 297 -29.03 -16.10 8.07
N VAL A 298 -27.77 -16.47 7.81
CA VAL A 298 -26.85 -16.97 8.83
C VAL A 298 -25.80 -15.96 9.27
N LEU A 299 -25.51 -14.95 8.44
CA LEU A 299 -24.57 -13.87 8.74
C LEU A 299 -25.22 -12.51 8.50
N ARG A 300 -25.05 -11.60 9.47
CA ARG A 300 -25.44 -10.20 9.30
C ARG A 300 -24.39 -9.50 8.44
N PHE A 301 -24.83 -8.72 7.45
CA PHE A 301 -23.91 -7.98 6.58
C PHE A 301 -22.95 -7.07 7.37
N SER A 302 -23.44 -6.43 8.43
CA SER A 302 -22.61 -5.58 9.30
C SER A 302 -21.46 -6.34 9.97
N ASP A 303 -21.69 -7.61 10.36
CA ASP A 303 -20.65 -8.45 10.95
C ASP A 303 -19.61 -8.79 9.89
N VAL A 304 -20.04 -9.15 8.68
CA VAL A 304 -19.13 -9.45 7.55
C VAL A 304 -18.28 -8.24 7.16
N ALA A 305 -18.87 -7.05 7.05
CA ALA A 305 -18.15 -5.82 6.76
C ALA A 305 -17.16 -5.44 7.88
N ASN A 306 -17.54 -5.64 9.14
CA ASN A 306 -16.65 -5.42 10.29
C ASN A 306 -15.51 -6.43 10.36
N ASN A 307 -15.81 -7.72 10.09
CA ASN A 307 -14.80 -8.78 10.00
C ASN A 307 -13.76 -8.45 8.92
N PHE A 308 -14.20 -7.93 7.77
CA PHE A 308 -13.29 -7.53 6.69
C PHE A 308 -12.32 -6.45 7.16
N LEU A 309 -12.82 -5.37 7.77
CA LEU A 309 -11.96 -4.29 8.26
C LEU A 309 -11.00 -4.77 9.39
N ASN A 310 -11.47 -5.69 10.23
CA ASN A 310 -10.63 -6.25 11.29
C ASN A 310 -9.53 -7.16 10.72
N SER A 311 -9.84 -8.00 9.73
CA SER A 311 -8.85 -8.88 9.10
C SER A 311 -7.76 -8.08 8.37
N THR A 312 -8.10 -6.95 7.76
CA THR A 312 -7.10 -6.11 7.09
C THR A 312 -6.18 -5.42 8.09
N ARG A 313 -6.63 -5.16 9.32
CA ARG A 313 -5.82 -4.49 10.35
C ARG A 313 -4.82 -5.43 11.01
N VAL A 314 -5.26 -6.62 11.42
CA VAL A 314 -4.48 -7.54 12.28
C VAL A 314 -4.34 -8.96 11.70
N GLY A 315 -4.80 -9.22 10.48
CA GLY A 315 -4.64 -10.51 9.81
C GLY A 315 -5.28 -11.68 10.57
N LEU A 316 -4.52 -12.76 10.74
CA LEU A 316 -4.94 -13.98 11.44
C LEU A 316 -5.34 -13.78 12.91
N GLU A 317 -4.90 -12.69 13.55
CA GLU A 317 -5.27 -12.36 14.95
C GLU A 317 -6.67 -11.70 15.03
N ALA A 318 -7.34 -11.46 13.91
CA ALA A 318 -8.64 -10.82 13.89
C ALA A 318 -9.70 -11.66 14.60
N LYS A 319 -10.52 -11.01 15.42
CA LYS A 319 -11.74 -11.62 15.98
C LYS A 319 -12.92 -11.35 15.05
N PHE A 320 -13.61 -12.41 14.69
CA PHE A 320 -14.78 -12.39 13.84
C PHE A 320 -16.05 -12.70 14.62
N TYR A 321 -17.12 -11.99 14.27
CA TYR A 321 -18.48 -12.43 14.55
C TYR A 321 -18.93 -13.33 13.41
N TRP A 322 -19.20 -14.60 13.72
CA TRP A 322 -19.50 -15.62 12.72
C TRP A 322 -20.90 -16.19 12.91
N THR A 323 -21.17 -17.33 12.25
CA THR A 323 -22.43 -18.06 12.34
C THR A 323 -22.81 -18.34 13.80
N GLU A 324 -24.11 -18.42 14.07
CA GLU A 324 -24.66 -18.59 15.44
C GLU A 324 -24.27 -17.45 16.40
N HIS A 325 -23.87 -16.29 15.86
CA HIS A 325 -23.44 -15.11 16.61
C HIS A 325 -22.25 -15.35 17.54
N ARG A 326 -21.42 -16.37 17.26
CA ARG A 326 -20.21 -16.66 18.03
C ARG A 326 -19.06 -15.71 17.66
N SER A 327 -18.24 -15.40 18.66
CA SER A 327 -16.93 -14.75 18.43
C SER A 327 -15.87 -15.83 18.28
N VAL A 328 -15.07 -15.76 17.22
CA VAL A 328 -14.00 -16.72 16.93
C VAL A 328 -12.79 -15.99 16.33
N THR A 329 -11.57 -16.46 16.56
CA THR A 329 -10.41 -15.87 15.87
C THR A 329 -10.37 -16.33 14.41
N ALA A 330 -9.78 -15.52 13.53
CA ALA A 330 -9.64 -15.87 12.13
C ALA A 330 -8.85 -17.19 11.96
N SER A 331 -7.77 -17.39 12.74
CA SER A 331 -6.99 -18.62 12.72
C SER A 331 -7.79 -19.86 13.10
N GLU A 332 -8.54 -19.83 14.20
CA GLU A 332 -9.39 -20.96 14.63
C GLU A 332 -10.47 -21.23 13.57
N LEU A 333 -11.15 -20.19 13.08
CA LEU A 333 -12.19 -20.35 12.06
C LEU A 333 -11.63 -20.96 10.77
N ILE A 334 -10.44 -20.53 10.34
CA ILE A 334 -9.79 -21.04 9.13
C ILE A 334 -9.43 -22.52 9.30
N LEU A 335 -8.77 -22.89 10.40
CA LEU A 335 -8.30 -24.26 10.65
C LEU A 335 -9.46 -25.23 10.86
N ASP A 336 -10.43 -24.86 11.71
CA ASP A 336 -11.42 -25.80 12.22
C ASP A 336 -12.64 -25.94 11.30
N GLU A 337 -12.98 -24.89 10.54
CA GLU A 337 -14.21 -24.84 9.74
C GLU A 337 -13.95 -24.60 8.26
N LEU A 338 -13.18 -23.58 7.90
CA LEU A 338 -13.13 -23.11 6.51
C LEU A 338 -12.18 -23.94 5.62
N LEU A 339 -11.05 -24.42 6.13
CA LEU A 339 -10.16 -25.29 5.36
C LEU A 339 -10.83 -26.61 4.95
N PRO A 340 -11.55 -27.31 5.85
CA PRO A 340 -12.37 -28.47 5.46
C PRO A 340 -13.39 -28.14 4.36
N ILE A 341 -14.13 -27.02 4.49
CA ILE A 341 -15.12 -26.61 3.49
C ILE A 341 -14.47 -26.29 2.14
N ALA A 342 -13.33 -25.60 2.16
CA ALA A 342 -12.60 -25.26 0.94
C ALA A 342 -12.11 -26.53 0.23
N ARG A 343 -11.58 -27.49 1.00
CA ARG A 343 -11.15 -28.79 0.51
C ARG A 343 -12.29 -29.55 -0.17
N ASP A 344 -13.43 -29.67 0.50
CA ASP A 344 -14.60 -30.37 -0.05
C ASP A 344 -15.10 -29.71 -1.34
N GLY A 345 -15.11 -28.37 -1.38
CA GLY A 345 -15.44 -27.61 -2.58
C GLY A 345 -14.51 -27.90 -3.76
N LEU A 346 -13.20 -27.95 -3.53
CA LEU A 346 -12.22 -28.28 -4.58
C LEU A 346 -12.33 -29.75 -5.04
N ILE A 347 -12.58 -30.69 -4.12
CA ILE A 347 -12.79 -32.11 -4.46
C ILE A 347 -14.03 -32.26 -5.35
N GLN A 348 -15.11 -31.55 -5.03
CA GLN A 348 -16.36 -31.61 -5.79
C GLN A 348 -16.22 -31.09 -7.22
N GLU A 349 -15.42 -30.05 -7.45
CA GLU A 349 -15.08 -29.56 -8.78
C GLU A 349 -14.05 -30.45 -9.52
N GLY A 350 -13.59 -31.53 -8.88
CA GLY A 350 -12.66 -32.49 -9.49
C GLY A 350 -11.23 -31.96 -9.63
N ILE A 351 -10.78 -31.11 -8.70
CA ILE A 351 -9.39 -30.67 -8.62
C ILE A 351 -8.50 -31.84 -8.16
N ASP A 352 -7.28 -31.91 -8.71
CA ASP A 352 -6.29 -32.94 -8.36
C ASP A 352 -5.96 -32.90 -6.86
N LEU A 353 -6.10 -34.04 -6.17
CA LEU A 353 -5.90 -34.13 -4.72
C LEU A 353 -4.51 -33.62 -4.27
N ASN A 354 -3.45 -33.83 -5.07
CA ASN A 354 -2.12 -33.34 -4.72
C ASN A 354 -2.04 -31.82 -4.82
N ASP A 355 -2.77 -31.20 -5.76
CA ASP A 355 -2.86 -29.73 -5.84
C ASP A 355 -3.62 -29.20 -4.61
N ILE A 356 -4.71 -29.85 -4.22
CA ILE A 356 -5.47 -29.47 -3.03
C ILE A 356 -4.57 -29.55 -1.78
N ASP A 357 -3.87 -30.67 -1.59
CA ASP A 357 -2.97 -30.89 -0.45
C ASP A 357 -1.82 -29.87 -0.43
N ARG A 358 -1.20 -29.59 -1.59
CA ARG A 358 -0.12 -28.61 -1.71
C ARG A 358 -0.60 -27.21 -1.34
N TYR A 359 -1.66 -26.72 -1.97
CA TYR A 359 -2.06 -25.31 -1.84
C TYR A 359 -2.84 -25.02 -0.57
N LEU A 360 -3.75 -25.91 -0.14
CA LEU A 360 -4.42 -25.73 1.15
C LEU A 360 -3.49 -26.03 2.32
N GLY A 361 -2.48 -26.89 2.15
CA GLY A 361 -1.41 -27.09 3.15
C GLY A 361 -0.63 -25.80 3.42
N VAL A 362 -0.38 -24.97 2.40
CA VAL A 362 0.25 -23.65 2.58
C VAL A 362 -0.63 -22.69 3.40
N ILE A 363 -1.95 -22.73 3.22
CA ILE A 363 -2.90 -21.94 4.03
C ILE A 363 -2.90 -22.44 5.48
N GLU A 364 -2.92 -23.76 5.66
CA GLU A 364 -2.90 -24.40 6.97
C GLU A 364 -1.63 -24.04 7.75
N GLU A 365 -0.45 -24.20 7.16
CA GLU A 365 0.83 -23.93 7.84
C GLU A 365 1.06 -22.43 8.08
N ARG A 366 0.64 -21.53 7.17
CA ARG A 366 0.61 -20.08 7.46
C ARG A 366 -0.28 -19.75 8.65
N THR A 367 -1.42 -20.43 8.76
CA THR A 367 -2.38 -20.21 9.83
C THR A 367 -1.85 -20.73 11.16
N LYS A 368 -1.27 -21.94 11.20
CA LYS A 368 -0.65 -22.52 12.41
C LYS A 368 0.56 -21.73 12.91
N SER A 369 1.45 -21.34 11.99
CA SER A 369 2.65 -20.55 12.32
C SER A 369 2.35 -19.08 12.61
N MET A 370 1.13 -18.62 12.31
CA MET A 370 0.73 -17.21 12.36
C MET A 370 1.62 -16.29 11.51
N GLN A 371 2.28 -16.84 10.48
CA GLN A 371 3.23 -16.12 9.64
C GLN A 371 2.63 -15.82 8.27
N THR A 372 2.03 -14.63 8.14
CA THR A 372 1.68 -14.02 6.85
C THR A 372 2.81 -13.12 6.36
N GLY A 373 2.77 -12.67 5.10
CA GLY A 373 3.80 -11.78 4.57
C GLY A 373 3.87 -10.44 5.30
N ALA A 374 2.72 -9.91 5.73
CA ALA A 374 2.69 -8.71 6.57
C ALA A 374 3.33 -8.93 7.94
N LYS A 375 3.01 -10.06 8.61
CA LYS A 375 3.58 -10.39 9.92
C LYS A 375 5.08 -10.62 9.81
N TRP A 376 5.54 -11.30 8.76
CA TRP A 376 6.96 -11.50 8.47
C TRP A 376 7.70 -10.17 8.31
N ALA A 377 7.17 -9.23 7.52
CA ALA A 377 7.81 -7.93 7.29
C ALA A 377 7.85 -7.07 8.57
N ILE A 378 6.72 -6.97 9.29
CA ILE A 378 6.61 -6.22 10.56
C ILE A 378 7.54 -6.80 11.63
N LYS A 379 7.61 -8.13 11.74
CA LYS A 379 8.49 -8.79 12.71
C LYS A 379 9.95 -8.57 12.33
N SER A 380 10.30 -8.76 11.06
CA SER A 380 11.67 -8.56 10.57
C SER A 380 12.17 -7.14 10.85
N ILE A 381 11.41 -6.09 10.52
CA ILE A 381 11.83 -4.70 10.77
C ILE A 381 11.98 -4.39 12.26
N THR A 382 11.14 -5.01 13.10
CA THR A 382 11.11 -4.79 14.55
C THR A 382 12.29 -5.45 15.25
N GLU A 383 12.71 -6.63 14.79
CA GLU A 383 13.82 -7.39 15.38
C GLU A 383 15.21 -6.90 14.92
N MET A 384 15.30 -6.13 13.83
CA MET A 384 16.57 -5.53 13.39
C MET A 384 17.11 -4.50 14.40
N ASP A 385 18.44 -4.46 14.58
CA ASP A 385 19.15 -3.55 15.48
C ASP A 385 18.65 -2.10 15.35
N LYS A 386 18.50 -1.42 16.50
CA LYS A 386 18.03 -0.03 16.57
C LYS A 386 19.00 0.97 15.95
N ASN A 387 20.28 0.61 15.82
CA ASN A 387 21.32 1.47 15.24
C ASN A 387 21.30 1.50 13.70
N ILE A 388 20.48 0.64 13.07
CA ILE A 388 20.34 0.59 11.60
C ILE A 388 19.32 1.64 11.17
N LEU A 389 19.64 2.39 10.12
CA LEU A 389 18.76 3.44 9.62
C LEU A 389 17.45 2.84 9.08
N PRO A 390 16.31 3.54 9.22
CA PRO A 390 15.03 3.05 8.70
C PRO A 390 15.07 2.63 7.22
N ASP A 391 15.73 3.41 6.38
CA ASP A 391 15.97 3.10 4.95
C ASP A 391 16.73 1.78 4.73
N GLU A 392 17.75 1.51 5.55
CA GLU A 392 18.54 0.28 5.44
C GLU A 392 17.71 -0.94 5.86
N LYS A 393 16.82 -0.78 6.84
CA LYS A 393 15.92 -1.86 7.26
C LYS A 393 14.95 -2.24 6.14
N VAL A 394 14.26 -1.28 5.54
CA VAL A 394 13.27 -1.56 4.48
C VAL A 394 13.92 -2.10 3.21
N ARG A 395 15.15 -1.67 2.91
CA ARG A 395 15.96 -2.25 1.82
C ARG A 395 16.36 -3.69 2.11
N SER A 396 16.78 -3.98 3.33
CA SER A 396 17.10 -5.36 3.75
C SER A 396 15.89 -6.28 3.61
N ILE A 397 14.71 -5.82 4.04
CA ILE A 397 13.44 -6.54 3.86
C ILE A 397 13.17 -6.78 2.37
N THR A 398 13.26 -5.74 1.55
CA THR A 398 12.99 -5.83 0.11
C THR A 398 13.95 -6.80 -0.58
N ALA A 399 15.24 -6.76 -0.25
CA ALA A 399 16.24 -7.68 -0.78
C ALA A 399 15.95 -9.13 -0.37
N GLU A 400 15.59 -9.34 0.90
CA GLU A 400 15.24 -10.67 1.41
C GLU A 400 13.96 -11.21 0.78
N MET A 401 12.96 -10.37 0.52
CA MET A 401 11.77 -10.76 -0.26
C MET A 401 12.16 -11.23 -1.66
N ILE A 402 13.09 -10.54 -2.34
CA ILE A 402 13.55 -10.97 -3.67
C ILE A 402 14.29 -12.31 -3.59
N THR A 403 15.15 -12.49 -2.59
CA THR A 403 15.88 -13.75 -2.38
C THR A 403 14.92 -14.92 -2.15
N ASN A 404 13.98 -14.76 -1.22
CA ASN A 404 13.02 -15.82 -0.91
C ASN A 404 12.03 -16.09 -2.06
N GLN A 405 11.65 -15.08 -2.84
CA GLN A 405 10.85 -15.30 -4.06
C GLN A 405 11.58 -16.06 -5.17
N LYS A 406 12.91 -16.24 -5.08
CA LYS A 406 13.67 -17.09 -6.02
C LYS A 406 13.70 -18.55 -5.58
N SER A 407 13.51 -18.86 -4.29
CA SER A 407 13.44 -20.24 -3.81
C SER A 407 12.06 -20.87 -4.02
N ASP A 408 11.04 -20.07 -4.35
CA ASP A 408 9.63 -20.49 -4.50
C ASP A 408 9.06 -21.15 -3.24
N GLU A 409 9.67 -20.87 -2.08
CA GLU A 409 9.18 -21.30 -0.77
C GLU A 409 8.04 -20.38 -0.31
N PRO A 410 6.99 -20.92 0.32
CA PRO A 410 5.91 -20.12 0.89
C PRO A 410 6.39 -19.30 2.10
N VAL A 411 5.74 -18.17 2.35
CA VAL A 411 6.21 -17.21 3.36
C VAL A 411 6.29 -17.74 4.79
N HIS A 412 5.55 -18.79 5.14
CA HIS A 412 5.65 -19.42 6.46
C HIS A 412 6.99 -20.13 6.69
N ASN A 413 7.74 -20.44 5.62
CA ASN A 413 9.08 -21.02 5.69
C ASN A 413 10.20 -19.97 5.69
N TRP A 414 9.88 -18.70 5.46
CA TRP A 414 10.90 -17.64 5.37
C TRP A 414 11.46 -17.34 6.76
N SER A 415 12.79 -17.27 6.87
CA SER A 415 13.45 -16.73 8.05
C SER A 415 13.26 -15.22 8.12
N LEU A 416 13.34 -14.64 9.33
CA LEU A 416 13.25 -13.19 9.48
C LEU A 416 14.40 -12.50 8.77
N ALA A 417 14.08 -11.45 8.01
CA ALA A 417 15.10 -10.67 7.33
C ALA A 417 16.08 -10.08 8.34
N GLN A 418 17.36 -10.20 8.02
CA GLN A 418 18.44 -9.63 8.81
C GLN A 418 18.97 -8.37 8.17
N ALA A 419 19.62 -7.55 8.99
CA ALA A 419 20.38 -6.41 8.51
C ALA A 419 21.49 -6.87 7.57
N SER A 420 21.39 -6.58 6.28
CA SER A 420 22.46 -6.92 5.36
C SER A 420 23.39 -5.73 5.14
N ARG A 421 24.65 -5.89 5.54
CA ARG A 421 25.74 -4.95 5.24
C ARG A 421 26.33 -5.14 3.84
N ASN A 422 26.07 -6.28 3.20
CA ASN A 422 26.64 -6.71 1.92
C ASN A 422 25.60 -6.71 0.80
N LEU A 423 24.74 -5.69 0.77
CA LEU A 423 23.92 -5.46 -0.41
C LEU A 423 24.75 -4.56 -1.33
N ASP A 424 24.82 -4.86 -2.64
CA ASP A 424 25.44 -4.03 -3.68
C ASP A 424 24.61 -2.73 -3.89
N TRP A 425 24.34 -1.98 -2.83
CA TRP A 425 23.66 -0.70 -2.91
C TRP A 425 24.68 0.41 -3.06
N ARG A 426 24.44 1.27 -4.03
CA ARG A 426 24.94 2.64 -3.97
C ARG A 426 23.87 3.45 -3.28
N ALA A 427 24.07 3.81 -2.01
CA ALA A 427 23.28 4.87 -1.41
C ALA A 427 23.74 6.11 -2.16
N THR A 428 22.95 6.52 -3.15
CA THR A 428 23.40 7.59 -4.04
C THR A 428 23.56 8.89 -3.28
N PHE A 429 22.90 9.02 -2.11
CA PHE A 429 22.83 10.22 -1.27
C PHE A 429 22.81 11.49 -2.14
N GLN A 430 22.08 11.42 -3.25
CA GLN A 430 22.10 12.42 -4.31
C GLN A 430 21.26 13.61 -3.93
N ARG A 431 20.17 13.38 -3.17
CA ARG A 431 19.20 14.40 -2.77
C ARG A 431 18.99 14.39 -1.25
N LEU A 432 18.66 15.54 -0.68
CA LEU A 432 18.51 15.71 0.76
C LEU A 432 17.40 14.84 1.37
N GLY A 433 16.27 14.70 0.68
CA GLY A 433 15.14 13.87 1.15
C GLY A 433 15.46 12.38 1.31
N GLN A 434 16.66 11.94 0.95
CA GLN A 434 17.11 10.55 1.16
C GLN A 434 17.75 10.31 2.53
N PHE A 435 18.09 11.36 3.27
CA PHE A 435 18.79 11.23 4.56
C PHE A 435 18.53 12.39 5.53
N MET A 436 17.67 13.35 5.17
CA MET A 436 17.29 14.42 6.09
C MET A 436 16.60 13.85 7.32
N THR A 437 16.76 14.52 8.46
CA THR A 437 16.00 14.19 9.67
C THR A 437 14.59 14.75 9.53
N GLU A 438 13.57 13.90 9.63
CA GLU A 438 12.15 14.25 9.53
C GLU A 438 11.47 14.36 10.92
N GLU A 439 12.01 13.70 11.95
CA GLU A 439 11.56 13.88 13.34
C GLU A 439 12.14 15.19 13.89
N LEU A 440 11.41 16.29 13.69
CA LEU A 440 11.86 17.62 14.03
C LEU A 440 11.46 18.03 15.45
N PHE A 441 12.43 18.58 16.18
CA PHE A 441 12.15 19.36 17.38
C PHE A 441 12.13 20.84 17.00
N THR A 442 10.97 21.49 17.16
CA THR A 442 10.75 22.90 16.80
C THR A 442 10.30 23.71 18.00
N VAL A 443 10.38 25.03 17.87
CA VAL A 443 9.83 26.02 18.83
C VAL A 443 9.07 27.11 18.08
N ARG A 444 8.20 27.84 18.78
CA ARG A 444 7.51 29.04 18.29
C ARG A 444 8.33 30.31 18.53
N PRO A 445 8.10 31.40 17.76
CA PRO A 445 8.81 32.66 17.94
C PRO A 445 8.67 33.26 19.35
N ASP A 446 7.51 33.07 19.97
CA ASP A 446 7.18 33.62 21.29
C ASP A 446 7.54 32.67 22.45
N ASP A 447 8.06 31.48 22.16
CA ASP A 447 8.55 30.57 23.20
C ASP A 447 9.75 31.19 23.95
N LEU A 448 9.93 30.77 25.20
CA LEU A 448 11.07 31.17 26.01
C LEU A 448 12.37 30.57 25.43
N LEU A 449 13.43 31.38 25.41
CA LEU A 449 14.76 30.94 24.98
C LEU A 449 15.26 29.69 25.74
N ASP A 450 14.92 29.59 27.03
CA ASP A 450 15.29 28.48 27.91
C ASP A 450 14.67 27.14 27.49
N LEU A 451 13.48 27.17 26.87
CA LEU A 451 12.87 25.97 26.29
C LEU A 451 13.70 25.46 25.12
N ALA A 452 14.12 26.34 24.21
CA ALA A 452 15.00 25.96 23.10
C ALA A 452 16.33 25.40 23.61
N ALA A 453 16.92 25.98 24.67
CA ALA A 453 18.14 25.47 25.30
C ALA A 453 17.93 24.07 25.90
N SER A 454 16.80 23.85 26.58
CA SER A 454 16.44 22.58 27.19
C SER A 454 16.20 21.50 26.13
N ILE A 455 15.52 21.81 25.03
CA ILE A 455 15.34 20.89 23.89
C ILE A 455 16.70 20.48 23.32
N MET A 456 17.62 21.44 23.12
CA MET A 456 18.97 21.14 22.63
C MET A 456 19.74 20.19 23.55
N ASP A 457 19.62 20.38 24.86
CA ASP A 457 20.26 19.51 25.86
C ASP A 457 19.62 18.11 25.88
N TRP A 458 18.30 18.02 26.03
CA TRP A 458 17.56 16.77 26.15
C TRP A 458 17.62 15.89 24.89
N LYS A 459 17.63 16.53 23.72
CA LYS A 459 17.63 15.83 22.41
C LYS A 459 19.02 15.77 21.79
N HIS A 460 20.03 16.32 22.45
CA HIS A 460 21.41 16.39 21.97
C HIS A 460 21.55 17.01 20.57
N VAL A 461 20.69 18.00 20.26
CA VAL A 461 20.71 18.72 18.98
C VAL A 461 21.36 20.09 19.13
N ARG A 462 22.04 20.57 18.07
CA ARG A 462 22.73 21.87 18.09
C ARG A 462 21.92 23.02 17.48
N HIS A 463 20.85 22.68 16.77
CA HIS A 463 20.02 23.60 16.02
C HIS A 463 18.56 23.19 16.23
N VAL A 464 17.69 24.19 16.41
CA VAL A 464 16.25 24.01 16.57
C VAL A 464 15.58 24.97 15.58
N PRO A 465 14.83 24.48 14.58
CA PRO A 465 14.02 25.32 13.71
C PRO A 465 12.93 26.05 14.48
N VAL A 466 12.60 27.26 14.03
CA VAL A 466 11.49 28.06 14.56
C VAL A 466 10.43 28.15 13.48
N GLU A 467 9.21 27.74 13.79
CA GLU A 467 8.08 27.71 12.84
C GLU A 467 6.83 28.38 13.41
N ASP A 468 5.98 28.91 12.53
CA ASP A 468 4.68 29.46 12.88
C ASP A 468 3.61 28.37 13.05
N ASP A 469 2.39 28.77 13.45
CA ASP A 469 1.27 27.84 13.65
C ASP A 469 0.80 27.15 12.36
N GLU A 470 1.21 27.66 11.20
CA GLU A 470 0.96 27.00 9.93
C GLU A 470 2.06 25.97 9.62
N GLY A 471 3.18 25.91 10.34
CA GLY A 471 4.32 25.03 10.05
C GLY A 471 5.30 25.60 9.02
N LYS A 472 5.28 26.91 8.77
CA LYS A 472 6.29 27.59 7.96
C LYS A 472 7.50 27.92 8.81
N ILE A 473 8.70 27.69 8.29
CA ILE A 473 9.93 28.10 8.98
C ILE A 473 10.09 29.62 8.95
N VAL A 474 10.18 30.24 10.13
CA VAL A 474 10.33 31.69 10.33
C VAL A 474 11.67 32.05 10.96
N GLY A 475 12.35 31.08 11.57
CA GLY A 475 13.66 31.29 12.18
C GLY A 475 14.45 30.01 12.39
N LEU A 476 15.69 30.18 12.83
CA LEU A 476 16.56 29.09 13.25
C LEU A 476 17.37 29.54 14.46
N ILE A 477 17.31 28.76 15.54
CA ILE A 477 18.14 28.99 16.72
C ILE A 477 19.25 27.94 16.80
N SER A 478 20.46 28.38 17.15
CA SER A 478 21.62 27.52 17.32
C SER A 478 22.14 27.61 18.75
N HIS A 479 22.75 26.55 19.24
CA HIS A 479 23.39 26.55 20.56
C HIS A 479 24.42 27.69 20.69
N ARG A 480 25.13 28.02 19.60
CA ARG A 480 26.07 29.17 19.56
C ARG A 480 25.38 30.54 19.73
N ALA A 481 24.12 30.67 19.30
CA ALA A 481 23.34 31.89 19.50
C ALA A 481 22.94 32.02 20.98
N ILE A 482 22.47 30.92 21.58
CA ILE A 482 22.12 30.86 23.01
C ILE A 482 23.34 31.21 23.88
N LEU A 483 24.49 30.55 23.67
CA LEU A 483 25.73 30.84 24.41
C LEU A 483 26.16 32.31 24.31
N ARG A 484 25.92 32.96 23.16
CA ARG A 484 26.25 34.37 22.96
C ARG A 484 25.35 35.29 23.78
N GLU A 485 24.07 34.97 23.89
CA GLU A 485 23.14 35.75 24.72
C GLU A 485 23.41 35.57 26.22
N VAL A 486 23.76 34.36 26.65
CA VAL A 486 24.23 34.12 28.02
C VAL A 486 25.49 34.96 28.31
N ALA A 487 26.47 34.94 27.41
CA ALA A 487 27.69 35.73 27.56
C ALA A 487 27.47 37.26 27.57
N ARG A 488 26.36 37.74 26.97
CA ARG A 488 25.96 39.15 26.97
C ARG A 488 25.22 39.58 28.25
N GLY A 489 24.93 38.65 29.16
CA GLY A 489 24.21 38.92 30.40
C GLY A 489 22.73 39.27 30.21
N ARG A 490 22.13 38.86 29.07
CA ARG A 490 20.76 39.21 28.67
C ARG A 490 19.68 38.20 29.07
N SER A 491 20.05 37.07 29.67
CA SER A 491 19.09 36.20 30.37
C SER A 491 19.22 36.42 31.86
N SER A 492 18.41 37.33 32.43
CA SER A 492 18.20 37.41 33.86
C SER A 492 16.90 36.68 34.21
N ILE A 493 16.80 36.09 35.39
CA ILE A 493 15.57 35.42 35.88
C ILE A 493 14.34 36.36 35.82
N ASN A 494 14.55 37.68 35.84
CA ASN A 494 13.49 38.68 35.88
C ASN A 494 13.06 39.21 34.49
N ASP A 495 13.75 38.83 33.41
CA ASP A 495 13.42 39.23 32.03
C ASP A 495 13.85 38.13 31.05
N PRO A 496 13.01 37.08 30.87
CA PRO A 496 13.37 35.95 30.03
C PRO A 496 13.25 36.33 28.55
N ALA A 497 14.33 36.14 27.79
CA ALA A 497 14.34 36.40 26.35
C ALA A 497 13.42 35.43 25.59
N ALA A 498 12.71 35.93 24.58
CA ALA A 498 11.95 35.08 23.67
C ALA A 498 12.86 34.55 22.55
N VAL A 499 12.47 33.44 21.93
CA VAL A 499 13.19 32.84 20.80
C VAL A 499 13.37 33.85 19.66
N LYS A 500 12.33 34.64 19.34
CA LYS A 500 12.36 35.66 18.28
C LYS A 500 13.44 36.73 18.46
N ASP A 501 13.87 36.99 19.69
CA ASP A 501 14.87 38.03 19.99
C ASP A 501 16.31 37.55 19.68
N VAL A 502 16.49 36.23 19.57
CA VAL A 502 17.80 35.58 19.42
C VAL A 502 17.94 34.82 18.11
N MET A 503 16.83 34.31 17.57
CA MET A 503 16.81 33.48 16.37
C MET A 503 17.38 34.22 15.15
N ARG A 504 17.97 33.47 14.24
CA ARG A 504 18.23 33.97 12.89
C ARG A 504 16.93 33.92 12.11
N GLN A 505 16.39 35.09 11.77
CA GLN A 505 15.21 35.21 10.90
C GLN A 505 15.53 34.78 9.47
N ASN A 506 14.52 34.25 8.77
CA ASN A 506 14.59 33.85 7.37
C ASN A 506 15.84 33.00 7.05
N PRO A 507 15.99 31.82 7.69
CA PRO A 507 17.12 30.95 7.44
C PRO A 507 17.18 30.53 5.96
N VAL A 508 18.38 30.25 5.47
CA VAL A 508 18.54 29.63 4.14
C VAL A 508 17.96 28.22 4.20
N THR A 509 17.12 27.86 3.25
CA THR A 509 16.45 26.55 3.17
C THR A 509 16.82 25.81 1.88
N ALA A 510 16.46 24.54 1.81
CA ALA A 510 16.54 23.71 0.61
C ALA A 510 15.22 22.94 0.41
N ALA A 511 15.00 22.43 -0.80
CA ALA A 511 13.93 21.47 -1.07
C ALA A 511 14.41 20.02 -0.87
N PRO A 512 13.53 19.04 -0.60
CA PRO A 512 13.91 17.62 -0.51
C PRO A 512 14.67 17.11 -1.75
N GLU A 513 14.35 17.67 -2.92
CA GLU A 513 14.95 17.31 -4.21
C GLU A 513 16.33 17.94 -4.41
N THR A 514 16.74 18.88 -3.56
CA THR A 514 18.03 19.59 -3.67
C THR A 514 19.16 18.57 -3.68
N LEU A 515 20.09 18.71 -4.64
CA LEU A 515 21.24 17.82 -4.71
C LEU A 515 22.13 18.02 -3.48
N THR A 516 22.61 16.92 -2.90
CA THR A 516 23.48 16.93 -1.71
C THR A 516 24.74 17.76 -1.94
N VAL A 517 25.32 17.69 -3.14
CA VAL A 517 26.48 18.53 -3.51
C VAL A 517 26.16 20.03 -3.48
N ASP A 518 24.94 20.42 -3.87
CA ASP A 518 24.51 21.82 -3.86
C ASP A 518 24.16 22.28 -2.45
N ALA A 519 23.62 21.40 -1.62
CA ALA A 519 23.43 21.64 -0.19
C ALA A 519 24.78 21.85 0.52
N ILE A 520 25.78 20.98 0.28
CA ILE A 520 27.14 21.13 0.81
C ILE A 520 27.76 22.47 0.37
N ARG A 521 27.64 22.81 -0.92
CA ARG A 521 28.14 24.10 -1.45
C ARG A 521 27.44 25.27 -0.75
N THR A 522 26.13 25.19 -0.57
CA THR A 522 25.31 26.23 0.08
C THR A 522 25.70 26.39 1.55
N MET A 523 25.82 25.29 2.30
CA MET A 523 26.24 25.30 3.70
C MET A 523 27.65 25.86 3.86
N ARG A 524 28.60 25.45 3.00
CA ARG A 524 29.98 25.96 3.02
C ARG A 524 30.07 27.44 2.67
N LYS A 525 29.40 27.87 1.59
CA LYS A 525 29.38 29.28 1.14
C LYS A 525 28.82 30.20 2.22
N ASN A 526 27.75 29.77 2.90
CA ASN A 526 27.05 30.57 3.90
C ASN A 526 27.50 30.28 5.34
N LYS A 527 28.49 29.41 5.55
CA LYS A 527 29.01 28.96 6.85
C LYS A 527 27.90 28.46 7.79
N LEU A 528 27.02 27.60 7.28
CA LEU A 528 25.88 27.05 8.00
C LEU A 528 26.23 25.68 8.60
N GLY A 529 25.82 25.44 9.84
CA GLY A 529 25.94 24.13 10.50
C GLY A 529 24.75 23.20 10.25
N CYS A 530 23.65 23.74 9.71
CA CYS A 530 22.51 22.96 9.24
C CYS A 530 21.77 23.71 8.12
N LEU A 531 20.88 22.99 7.44
CA LEU A 531 20.03 23.48 6.38
C LEU A 531 18.62 22.91 6.60
N PRO A 532 17.65 23.74 7.01
CA PRO A 532 16.25 23.32 7.06
C PRO A 532 15.73 22.99 5.65
N VAL A 533 14.95 21.93 5.55
CA VAL A 533 14.36 21.44 4.31
C VAL A 533 12.88 21.79 4.31
N VAL A 534 12.44 22.47 3.25
CA VAL A 534 11.08 22.99 3.08
C VAL A 534 10.47 22.41 1.82
N ASP A 535 9.26 21.86 1.94
CA ASP A 535 8.43 21.46 0.81
C ASP A 535 7.08 22.19 0.87
N LYS A 536 6.62 22.70 -0.28
CA LYS A 536 5.38 23.50 -0.40
C LYS A 536 5.22 24.58 0.68
N GLY A 537 6.34 25.19 1.09
CA GLY A 537 6.40 26.25 2.10
C GLY A 537 6.34 25.77 3.56
N LYS A 538 6.28 24.46 3.82
CA LYS A 538 6.29 23.86 5.15
C LYS A 538 7.64 23.25 5.48
N LEU A 539 8.05 23.33 6.73
CA LEU A 539 9.25 22.66 7.22
C LEU A 539 9.01 21.13 7.25
N VAL A 540 9.79 20.37 6.48
CA VAL A 540 9.64 18.90 6.35
C VAL A 540 10.87 18.13 6.80
N GLY A 541 12.01 18.80 6.97
CA GLY A 541 13.21 18.14 7.48
C GLY A 541 14.34 19.09 7.84
N ILE A 542 15.45 18.54 8.30
CA ILE A 542 16.70 19.27 8.53
C ILE A 542 17.89 18.40 8.15
N VAL A 543 18.92 19.01 7.56
CA VAL A 543 20.20 18.38 7.29
C VAL A 543 21.29 19.12 8.05
N THR A 544 22.10 18.40 8.80
CA THR A 544 23.20 18.95 9.62
C THR A 544 24.58 18.58 9.08
N ASP A 545 25.60 19.23 9.60
CA ASP A 545 26.99 18.83 9.40
C ASP A 545 27.25 17.37 9.82
N HIS A 546 26.62 16.91 10.89
CA HIS A 546 26.71 15.52 11.35
C HIS A 546 26.13 14.54 10.32
N ASP A 547 24.95 14.84 9.75
CA ASP A 547 24.33 13.99 8.73
C ASP A 547 25.22 13.87 7.49
N LEU A 548 25.80 14.99 7.05
CA LEU A 548 26.74 15.02 5.93
C LEU A 548 28.04 14.26 6.22
N ILE A 549 28.54 14.29 7.46
CA ILE A 549 29.70 13.49 7.88
C ILE A 549 29.36 12.01 7.85
N ASN A 550 28.19 11.60 8.34
CA ASN A 550 27.75 10.20 8.32
C ASN A 550 27.61 9.70 6.88
N VAL A 551 27.01 10.50 5.99
CA VAL A 551 26.91 10.22 4.55
C VAL A 551 28.30 10.11 3.91
N ALA A 552 29.18 11.07 4.17
CA ALA A 552 30.53 11.08 3.61
C ALA A 552 31.37 9.90 4.13
N GLY A 553 31.22 9.52 5.40
CA GLY A 553 31.87 8.37 6.02
C GLY A 553 31.49 7.08 5.30
N LYS A 554 30.19 6.83 5.11
CA LYS A 554 29.69 5.66 4.38
C LYS A 554 30.23 5.60 2.94
N LEU A 555 30.15 6.71 2.20
CA LEU A 555 30.65 6.77 0.83
C LEU A 555 32.18 6.56 0.75
N LEU A 556 32.92 7.05 1.74
CA LEU A 556 34.37 6.89 1.81
C LEU A 556 34.76 5.46 2.19
N GLU A 557 34.08 4.84 3.15
CA GLU A 557 34.24 3.44 3.52
C GLU A 557 33.99 2.54 2.31
N GLU A 558 32.86 2.72 1.61
CA GLU A 558 32.55 2.00 0.37
C GLU A 558 33.65 2.17 -0.69
N TYR A 559 34.13 3.41 -0.89
CA TYR A 559 35.18 3.69 -1.87
C TYR A 559 36.51 2.99 -1.50
N LEU A 560 36.88 2.99 -0.22
CA LEU A 560 38.11 2.37 0.28
C LEU A 560 38.04 0.84 0.29
N ASP A 561 36.90 0.26 0.65
CA ASP A 561 36.68 -1.20 0.66
C ASP A 561 36.71 -1.78 -0.75
N ASN A 562 36.11 -1.08 -1.72
CA ASN A 562 36.19 -1.44 -3.14
C ASN A 562 37.62 -1.36 -3.70
N PHE A 563 38.50 -0.56 -3.09
CA PHE A 563 39.92 -0.48 -3.45
C PHE A 563 40.77 -1.62 -2.87
N GLN A 564 40.29 -2.32 -1.84
CA GLN A 564 41.01 -3.40 -1.17
C GLN A 564 40.68 -4.81 -1.68
N GLN A 565 39.72 -4.97 -2.60
CA GLN A 565 39.48 -6.25 -3.26
C GLN A 565 40.53 -6.49 -4.37
N PRO A 566 41.40 -7.53 -4.29
CA PRO A 566 42.36 -7.83 -5.34
C PRO A 566 41.62 -8.27 -6.62
N THR A 567 42.04 -7.70 -7.75
CA THR A 567 41.65 -8.10 -9.12
C THR A 567 41.95 -9.56 -9.42
#